data_AF-A0A9D2GEV3-F1
#
_entry.id   AF-A0A9D2GEV3-F1
#
_cell.length_a   1.000
_cell.length_b   1.000
_cell.length_c   1.000
_cell.angle_alpha   90.00
_cell.angle_beta   90.00
_cell.angle_gamma   90.00
#
_symmetry.space_group_name_H-M   'P 1'
#
loop_
_entity.id
_entity.type
_entity.pdbx_description
1 polymer ?
#
loop_
_entity_poly.entity_id
_entity_poly.type
_entity_poly.pdbx_seq_one_letter_code
_entity_poly.pdbx_strand_id
1 'polypeptide(L)'
;SVTEAEVREVCRGACLTRDELQEYAERTQRFIRAEHIVFENSFNDYVTEEEIEDGVSLSHSGQSSISFERTPGTDVMSRDATERAAALLIYGDQTEFFDCEMLSSQDTLYTDEGTEGYFRYCFIEGNTDYIFGYGDYYFDQCTLSFCGYSDEASGGYITAARDPKTAGGGYLFEGCTIVRNAENGALHEPGYFGRPWGDVLNVTFVNSILEPADVIAAEGWHEMSGRQPDGDSCHEYGSTAAGLPVDETGRLEGMVLTEEEAAAVAQTPEAFFTAGWMPEYVDKEEEPGGGEDPGTGENPGGEDPGTGENPGGEDPGTGENPGGEDPGTGENPGGEDNPGTGEGSGGGSSSGGGSSSGGSSSGGSGTGPAAGAQTGTWVFCTAGTDGTWNLDEETGSWSFLLNGGGAIRSQWAVIGEPEAGSTGESAGEPEAASWYYFDGNGNLQAGWFQDGNGTWYYLNPEHDGTFGKMLVGWQEVDGYWYYFHTVSDGTLGAMYAGRRTPDGYQVLADGRWDGQPAVSAE
;
A
#
# COMPACT_ATOMS: atom_id res chain seq x y z
N SER A 1 -21.15 12.32 -8.98
CA SER A 1 -19.80 12.85 -8.77
C SER A 1 -19.85 13.84 -7.64
N VAL A 2 -19.41 13.44 -6.46
CA VAL A 2 -19.13 14.39 -5.38
C VAL A 2 -17.71 14.88 -5.63
N THR A 3 -17.52 16.19 -5.75
CA THR A 3 -16.17 16.77 -5.95
C THR A 3 -15.41 16.82 -4.61
N GLU A 4 -14.07 16.87 -4.64
CA GLU A 4 -13.22 17.00 -3.44
C GLU A 4 -13.67 18.17 -2.53
N ALA A 5 -14.20 19.24 -3.13
CA ALA A 5 -14.74 20.40 -2.42
C ALA A 5 -16.03 20.10 -1.63
N GLU A 6 -16.89 19.22 -2.14
CA GLU A 6 -18.16 18.83 -1.49
C GLU A 6 -17.95 17.81 -0.36
N VAL A 7 -16.91 16.95 -0.46
CA VAL A 7 -16.50 16.04 0.62
C VAL A 7 -15.89 16.83 1.79
N ARG A 8 -15.02 17.82 1.51
CA ARG A 8 -14.41 18.67 2.55
C ARG A 8 -15.43 19.48 3.37
N GLU A 9 -16.59 19.82 2.82
CA GLU A 9 -17.64 20.54 3.55
C GLU A 9 -18.40 19.62 4.53
N VAL A 10 -18.47 18.31 4.26
CA VAL A 10 -19.08 17.31 5.16
C VAL A 10 -18.13 16.91 6.29
N CYS A 11 -16.82 16.75 6.01
CA CYS A 11 -15.84 16.34 7.01
C CYS A 11 -15.41 17.45 7.99
N ARG A 12 -15.65 18.74 7.66
CA ARG A 12 -15.28 19.90 8.50
C ARG A 12 -16.21 20.19 9.69
N GLY A 13 -17.21 19.34 9.96
CA GLY A 13 -18.30 19.72 10.86
C GLY A 13 -18.80 18.62 11.78
N ALA A 14 -18.16 18.51 12.95
CA ALA A 14 -18.66 17.86 14.16
C ALA A 14 -18.92 16.34 14.09
N CYS A 15 -18.75 15.66 15.23
CA CYS A 15 -19.26 14.31 15.47
C CYS A 15 -20.78 14.28 15.24
N LEU A 16 -21.22 14.00 14.01
CA LEU A 16 -22.61 13.70 13.72
C LEU A 16 -22.96 12.37 14.39
N THR A 17 -24.05 12.34 15.13
CA THR A 17 -24.57 11.10 15.70
C THR A 17 -25.09 10.18 14.60
N ARG A 18 -25.13 8.87 14.84
CA ARG A 18 -25.69 7.88 13.89
C ARG A 18 -27.06 8.28 13.36
N ASP A 19 -27.91 8.85 14.22
CA ASP A 19 -29.27 9.26 13.85
C ASP A 19 -29.25 10.51 12.93
N GLU A 20 -28.27 11.41 13.09
CA GLU A 20 -28.07 12.58 12.21
C GLU A 20 -27.48 12.17 10.85
N LEU A 21 -26.56 11.19 10.83
CA LEU A 21 -26.04 10.60 9.59
C LEU A 21 -27.14 9.86 8.82
N GLN A 22 -28.03 9.15 9.53
CA GLN A 22 -29.16 8.46 8.95
C GLN A 22 -30.19 9.44 8.37
N GLU A 23 -30.51 10.54 9.07
CA GLU A 23 -31.39 11.60 8.55
C GLU A 23 -30.78 12.33 7.35
N TYR A 24 -29.45 12.48 7.31
CA TYR A 24 -28.73 13.05 6.15
C TYR A 24 -28.75 12.10 4.94
N ALA A 25 -28.45 10.81 5.15
CA ALA A 25 -28.52 9.76 4.12
C ALA A 25 -29.93 9.54 3.57
N GLU A 26 -30.98 9.78 4.37
CA GLU A 26 -32.37 9.76 3.89
C GLU A 26 -32.71 10.97 2.98
N ARG A 27 -31.93 12.06 3.04
CA ARG A 27 -32.15 13.31 2.30
C ARG A 27 -31.27 13.47 1.06
N THR A 28 -30.09 12.85 1.03
CA THR A 28 -29.20 12.78 -0.13
C THR A 28 -29.46 11.48 -0.90
N GLN A 29 -29.19 11.46 -2.20
CA GLN A 29 -29.54 10.30 -3.04
C GLN A 29 -28.83 9.03 -2.56
N ARG A 30 -29.54 7.88 -2.64
CA ARG A 30 -29.09 6.53 -2.30
C ARG A 30 -28.00 5.97 -3.23
N PHE A 31 -27.13 6.82 -3.75
CA PHE A 31 -26.15 6.48 -4.78
C PHE A 31 -24.98 7.45 -4.65
N ILE A 32 -23.81 6.94 -4.26
CA ILE A 32 -22.58 7.72 -4.17
C ILE A 32 -21.58 7.12 -5.15
N ARG A 33 -20.88 8.00 -5.88
CA ARG A 33 -19.71 7.61 -6.67
C ARG A 33 -18.57 8.55 -6.38
N ALA A 34 -17.43 7.98 -6.01
CA ALA A 34 -16.19 8.66 -5.73
C ALA A 34 -15.07 8.11 -6.61
N GLU A 35 -14.10 8.96 -6.92
CA GLU A 35 -12.99 8.64 -7.82
C GLU A 35 -11.78 9.49 -7.43
N HIS A 36 -10.60 8.89 -7.26
CA HIS A 36 -9.37 9.63 -6.93
C HIS A 36 -9.49 10.47 -5.64
N ILE A 37 -10.14 9.91 -4.61
CA ILE A 37 -10.34 10.58 -3.32
C ILE A 37 -9.64 9.81 -2.22
N VAL A 38 -8.87 10.54 -1.40
CA VAL A 38 -8.33 10.06 -0.13
C VAL A 38 -9.31 10.38 1.00
N PHE A 39 -9.80 9.34 1.65
CA PHE A 39 -10.57 9.40 2.89
C PHE A 39 -9.64 9.00 4.03
N GLU A 40 -9.30 9.95 4.90
CA GLU A 40 -8.31 9.73 5.96
C GLU A 40 -8.92 10.08 7.32
N ASN A 41 -8.64 9.23 8.30
CA ASN A 41 -8.82 9.56 9.71
C ASN A 41 -7.48 9.48 10.44
N SER A 42 -6.92 10.65 10.75
CA SER A 42 -5.58 10.77 11.32
C SER A 42 -5.47 10.32 12.78
N PHE A 43 -6.58 9.91 13.42
CA PHE A 43 -6.60 9.66 14.87
C PHE A 43 -5.56 8.63 15.31
N ASN A 44 -5.26 7.62 14.51
CA ASN A 44 -4.25 6.62 14.85
C ASN A 44 -2.92 6.82 14.10
N ASP A 45 -2.74 7.94 13.40
CA ASP A 45 -1.56 8.20 12.56
C ASP A 45 -0.74 9.40 13.08
N TYR A 46 -1.37 10.56 13.26
CA TYR A 46 -0.71 11.75 13.80
C TYR A 46 -1.66 12.67 14.59
N VAL A 47 -1.06 13.46 15.50
CA VAL A 47 -1.75 14.50 16.26
C VAL A 47 -1.54 15.85 15.59
N THR A 48 -2.62 16.58 15.31
CA THR A 48 -2.54 17.95 14.79
C THR A 48 -2.76 19.00 15.88
N GLU A 49 -2.27 20.22 15.67
CA GLU A 49 -2.59 21.34 16.56
C GLU A 49 -4.10 21.65 16.55
N GLU A 50 -4.76 21.56 15.39
CA GLU A 50 -6.19 21.79 15.21
C GLU A 50 -7.04 20.80 16.02
N GLU A 51 -6.69 19.50 16.02
CA GLU A 51 -7.34 18.46 16.84
C GLU A 51 -7.33 18.81 18.33
N ILE A 52 -6.19 19.30 18.83
CA ILE A 52 -6.02 19.70 20.23
C ILE A 52 -6.79 20.98 20.54
N GLU A 53 -6.82 21.94 19.61
CA GLU A 53 -7.61 23.18 19.73
C GLU A 53 -9.13 22.90 19.75
N ASP A 54 -9.59 21.91 18.98
CA ASP A 54 -10.98 21.44 18.96
C ASP A 54 -11.38 20.68 20.24
N GLY A 55 -10.43 20.46 21.15
CA GLY A 55 -10.68 19.96 22.50
C GLY A 55 -10.74 18.44 22.61
N VAL A 56 -10.15 17.72 21.64
CA VAL A 56 -9.95 16.27 21.75
C VAL A 56 -9.16 15.99 23.03
N SER A 57 -9.77 15.19 23.91
CA SER A 57 -9.23 14.86 25.22
C SER A 57 -9.75 13.51 25.67
N LEU A 58 -9.03 12.88 26.58
CA LEU A 58 -9.43 11.60 27.14
C LEU A 58 -10.83 11.70 27.76
N SER A 59 -11.77 10.91 27.25
CA SER A 59 -13.10 10.85 27.84
C SER A 59 -13.03 10.17 29.19
N HIS A 60 -13.37 10.91 30.24
CA HIS A 60 -13.52 10.39 31.59
C HIS A 60 -14.93 9.78 31.82
N SER A 61 -15.73 9.66 30.76
CA SER A 61 -16.96 8.87 30.81
C SER A 61 -16.54 7.39 30.87
N GLY A 62 -17.17 6.60 31.73
CA GLY A 62 -16.86 5.16 31.87
C GLY A 62 -17.26 4.30 30.65
N GLN A 63 -17.30 4.90 29.45
CA GLN A 63 -17.63 4.28 28.17
C GLN A 63 -16.40 4.10 27.26
N SER A 64 -15.27 4.80 27.50
CA SER A 64 -14.00 4.47 26.85
C SER A 64 -13.23 3.46 27.71
N SER A 65 -12.71 2.42 27.05
CA SER A 65 -11.79 1.44 27.66
C SER A 65 -10.33 1.86 27.55
N ILE A 66 -10.04 2.95 26.84
CA ILE A 66 -8.70 3.44 26.58
C ILE A 66 -8.33 4.50 27.61
N SER A 67 -7.08 4.47 28.06
CA SER A 67 -6.52 5.37 29.06
C SER A 67 -5.39 6.23 28.51
N PHE A 68 -5.21 6.24 27.19
CA PHE A 68 -4.15 6.98 26.50
C PHE A 68 -4.52 8.46 26.40
N GLU A 69 -3.66 9.32 26.94
CA GLU A 69 -3.82 10.76 26.85
C GLU A 69 -3.11 11.27 25.59
N ARG A 70 -3.86 11.88 24.67
CA ARG A 70 -3.33 12.44 23.43
C ARG A 70 -2.81 13.86 23.67
N THR A 71 -1.54 14.11 23.35
CA THR A 71 -0.93 15.45 23.41
C THR A 71 0.04 15.63 22.25
N PRO A 72 0.42 16.86 21.86
CA PRO A 72 1.37 17.06 20.76
C PRO A 72 2.65 16.21 20.93
N GLY A 73 2.96 15.39 19.93
CA GLY A 73 4.12 14.50 19.90
C GLY A 73 3.96 13.16 20.63
N THR A 74 2.76 12.80 21.10
CA THR A 74 2.49 11.43 21.58
C THR A 74 2.48 10.43 20.44
N ASP A 75 2.94 9.21 20.72
CA ASP A 75 2.94 8.11 19.77
C ASP A 75 1.54 7.49 19.66
N VAL A 76 0.77 7.99 18.70
CA VAL A 76 -0.62 7.56 18.42
C VAL A 76 -0.71 6.33 17.53
N MET A 77 0.44 5.88 17.01
CA MET A 77 0.60 4.62 16.27
C MET A 77 0.81 3.42 17.21
N SER A 78 0.99 3.67 18.50
CA SER A 78 1.17 2.63 19.53
C SER A 78 -0.11 1.82 19.76
N ARG A 79 0.04 0.56 20.19
CA ARG A 79 -1.11 -0.31 20.47
C ARG A 79 -2.00 0.22 21.59
N ASP A 80 -1.40 0.85 22.60
CA ASP A 80 -2.12 1.44 23.74
C ASP A 80 -2.94 2.68 23.34
N ALA A 81 -2.57 3.36 22.25
CA ALA A 81 -3.25 4.55 21.74
C ALA A 81 -4.40 4.24 20.78
N THR A 82 -4.48 3.01 20.26
CA THR A 82 -5.40 2.64 19.18
C THR A 82 -6.86 2.84 19.59
N GLU A 83 -7.56 3.71 18.88
CA GLU A 83 -9.00 3.94 19.01
C GLU A 83 -9.73 3.53 17.72
N ARG A 84 -11.03 3.27 17.84
CA ARG A 84 -11.89 3.07 16.66
C ARG A 84 -12.09 4.41 15.96
N ALA A 85 -11.63 4.52 14.72
CA ALA A 85 -11.55 5.79 14.01
C ALA A 85 -11.84 5.59 12.51
N ALA A 86 -13.11 5.41 12.15
CA ALA A 86 -13.46 5.19 10.74
C ALA A 86 -13.05 6.37 9.84
N ALA A 87 -12.42 6.03 8.71
CA ALA A 87 -12.16 6.94 7.61
C ALA A 87 -13.42 7.14 6.75
N LEU A 88 -14.23 6.09 6.59
CA LEU A 88 -15.45 6.13 5.81
C LEU A 88 -16.57 5.30 6.47
N LEU A 89 -17.76 5.89 6.57
CA LEU A 89 -18.99 5.23 7.01
C LEU A 89 -20.01 5.23 5.88
N ILE A 90 -20.41 4.05 5.40
CA ILE A 90 -21.36 3.91 4.30
C ILE A 90 -22.73 3.51 4.84
N TYR A 91 -23.65 4.47 4.82
CA TYR A 91 -25.09 4.26 5.06
C TYR A 91 -25.91 4.30 3.75
N GLY A 92 -25.28 4.68 2.65
CA GLY A 92 -25.90 4.73 1.33
C GLY A 92 -25.92 3.34 0.69
N ASP A 93 -26.94 3.10 -0.14
CA ASP A 93 -27.01 1.91 -0.98
C ASP A 93 -26.30 2.16 -2.33
N GLN A 94 -25.96 1.10 -3.06
CA GLN A 94 -25.40 1.14 -4.42
C GLN A 94 -24.30 2.19 -4.60
N THR A 95 -23.28 2.10 -3.74
CA THR A 95 -22.13 3.02 -3.70
C THR A 95 -20.93 2.51 -4.47
N GLU A 96 -20.20 3.39 -5.16
CA GLU A 96 -19.05 2.99 -5.99
C GLU A 96 -17.82 3.86 -5.72
N PHE A 97 -16.66 3.22 -5.64
CA PHE A 97 -15.36 3.86 -5.41
C PHE A 97 -14.36 3.32 -6.43
N PHE A 98 -13.66 4.22 -7.13
CA PHE A 98 -12.62 3.87 -8.08
C PHE A 98 -11.34 4.61 -7.70
N ASP A 99 -10.23 3.88 -7.56
CA ASP A 99 -8.93 4.47 -7.24
C ASP A 99 -9.01 5.49 -6.08
N CYS A 100 -9.64 5.06 -4.99
CA CYS A 100 -9.77 5.86 -3.77
C CYS A 100 -8.90 5.25 -2.67
N GLU A 101 -8.50 6.08 -1.72
CA GLU A 101 -7.75 5.64 -0.56
C GLU A 101 -8.63 5.76 0.69
N MET A 102 -8.60 4.75 1.56
CA MET A 102 -9.25 4.78 2.88
C MET A 102 -8.22 4.45 3.95
N LEU A 103 -7.82 5.45 4.73
CA LEU A 103 -6.66 5.41 5.62
C LEU A 103 -7.07 5.59 7.08
N SER A 104 -6.84 4.57 7.91
CA SER A 104 -6.93 4.62 9.37
C SER A 104 -6.22 3.40 9.98
N SER A 105 -6.58 2.97 11.20
CA SER A 105 -6.06 1.79 11.88
C SER A 105 -7.18 0.83 12.29
N GLN A 106 -7.93 1.11 13.36
CA GLN A 106 -9.05 0.28 13.77
C GLN A 106 -10.37 0.81 13.22
N ASP A 107 -11.18 -0.09 12.65
CA ASP A 107 -12.51 0.20 12.10
C ASP A 107 -12.48 1.21 10.92
N THR A 108 -11.52 1.09 9.98
CA THR A 108 -11.31 2.04 8.87
C THR A 108 -12.56 2.28 8.00
N LEU A 109 -13.21 1.22 7.53
CA LEU A 109 -14.32 1.24 6.58
C LEU A 109 -15.54 0.52 7.15
N TYR A 110 -16.61 1.27 7.44
CA TYR A 110 -17.90 0.71 7.85
C TYR A 110 -18.88 0.62 6.69
N THR A 111 -19.61 -0.49 6.65
CA THR A 111 -20.73 -0.70 5.73
C THR A 111 -22.03 -1.05 6.48
N ASP A 112 -23.15 -0.46 6.06
CA ASP A 112 -24.44 -0.62 6.76
C ASP A 112 -25.31 -1.76 6.24
N GLU A 113 -26.25 -2.18 7.08
CA GLU A 113 -27.16 -3.28 6.76
C GLU A 113 -28.09 -2.95 5.59
N GLY A 114 -28.16 -3.86 4.61
CA GLY A 114 -29.05 -3.72 3.46
C GLY A 114 -28.55 -2.71 2.43
N THR A 115 -27.24 -2.47 2.42
CA THR A 115 -26.55 -1.66 1.40
C THR A 115 -25.68 -2.54 0.52
N GLU A 116 -25.58 -2.16 -0.75
CA GLU A 116 -24.68 -2.75 -1.75
C GLU A 116 -23.56 -1.75 -2.11
N GLY A 117 -22.34 -2.23 -2.38
CA GLY A 117 -21.26 -1.35 -2.82
C GLY A 117 -20.13 -2.02 -3.60
N TYR A 118 -19.44 -1.24 -4.42
CA TYR A 118 -18.38 -1.69 -5.33
C TYR A 118 -17.14 -0.82 -5.20
N PHE A 119 -15.98 -1.45 -4.98
CA PHE A 119 -14.68 -0.81 -4.86
C PHE A 119 -13.77 -1.38 -5.93
N ARG A 120 -13.15 -0.54 -6.74
CA ARG A 120 -12.20 -0.97 -7.77
C ARG A 120 -10.89 -0.20 -7.66
N TYR A 121 -9.76 -0.90 -7.68
CA TYR A 121 -8.42 -0.32 -7.57
C TYR A 121 -8.23 0.60 -6.34
N CYS A 122 -9.02 0.42 -5.29
CA CYS A 122 -8.89 1.25 -4.09
C CYS A 122 -7.74 0.74 -3.20
N PHE A 123 -7.11 1.66 -2.46
CA PHE A 123 -6.18 1.33 -1.39
C PHE A 123 -6.90 1.47 -0.04
N ILE A 124 -6.94 0.41 0.75
CA ILE A 124 -7.63 0.39 2.05
C ILE A 124 -6.63 -0.06 3.10
N GLU A 125 -6.32 0.83 4.04
CA GLU A 125 -5.36 0.59 5.11
C GLU A 125 -6.01 0.59 6.49
N GLY A 126 -5.59 -0.38 7.30
CA GLY A 126 -5.91 -0.46 8.71
C GLY A 126 -5.22 -1.64 9.36
N ASN A 127 -5.61 -2.00 10.58
CA ASN A 127 -5.04 -3.15 11.27
C ASN A 127 -6.11 -4.01 11.94
N THR A 128 -6.95 -3.44 12.80
CA THR A 128 -7.98 -4.22 13.50
C THR A 128 -9.34 -3.99 12.85
N ASP A 129 -9.97 -5.08 12.37
CA ASP A 129 -11.34 -5.08 11.85
C ASP A 129 -11.58 -3.97 10.81
N TYR A 130 -10.59 -3.72 9.94
CA TYR A 130 -10.55 -2.45 9.22
C TYR A 130 -11.57 -2.35 8.07
N ILE A 131 -12.16 -3.47 7.64
CA ILE A 131 -13.38 -3.50 6.84
C ILE A 131 -14.44 -4.25 7.65
N PHE A 132 -15.46 -3.54 8.15
CA PHE A 132 -16.42 -4.12 9.10
C PHE A 132 -17.84 -3.64 8.83
N GLY A 133 -18.81 -4.43 9.31
CA GLY A 133 -20.22 -4.10 9.13
C GLY A 133 -21.02 -5.20 8.45
N TYR A 134 -21.89 -4.80 7.54
CA TYR A 134 -22.91 -5.62 6.91
C TYR A 134 -22.94 -5.38 5.40
N GLY A 135 -23.99 -5.90 4.76
CA GLY A 135 -24.31 -5.61 3.37
C GLY A 135 -23.49 -6.43 2.41
N ASP A 136 -23.60 -6.06 1.13
CA ASP A 136 -23.12 -6.86 0.01
C ASP A 136 -22.07 -6.01 -0.73
N TYR A 137 -20.79 -6.30 -0.50
CA TYR A 137 -19.70 -5.45 -0.96
C TYR A 137 -18.68 -6.22 -1.77
N TYR A 138 -18.36 -5.67 -2.93
CA TYR A 138 -17.42 -6.26 -3.86
C TYR A 138 -16.20 -5.33 -3.99
N PHE A 139 -15.06 -5.83 -3.51
CA PHE A 139 -13.73 -5.27 -3.67
C PHE A 139 -13.01 -5.97 -4.83
N ASP A 140 -12.78 -5.23 -5.91
CA ASP A 140 -12.22 -5.70 -7.17
C ASP A 140 -10.84 -5.06 -7.37
N GLN A 141 -9.80 -5.90 -7.38
CA GLN A 141 -8.41 -5.48 -7.59
C GLN A 141 -7.94 -4.35 -6.65
N CYS A 142 -8.41 -4.36 -5.40
CA CYS A 142 -8.01 -3.39 -4.38
C CYS A 142 -6.69 -3.80 -3.69
N THR A 143 -5.98 -2.83 -3.13
CA THR A 143 -4.85 -3.06 -2.22
C THR A 143 -5.32 -2.95 -0.77
N LEU A 144 -4.98 -3.94 0.03
CA LEU A 144 -5.40 -4.12 1.42
C LEU A 144 -4.15 -4.11 2.30
N SER A 145 -3.89 -3.00 3.00
CA SER A 145 -2.66 -2.78 3.77
C SER A 145 -2.88 -2.94 5.27
N PHE A 146 -2.07 -3.79 5.92
CA PHE A 146 -1.92 -3.78 7.37
C PHE A 146 -1.01 -2.63 7.80
N CYS A 147 -1.50 -1.69 8.62
CA CYS A 147 -0.73 -0.52 9.06
C CYS A 147 0.28 -0.82 10.18
N GLY A 148 0.08 -1.91 10.94
CA GLY A 148 0.93 -2.32 12.07
C GLY A 148 0.81 -1.42 13.30
N TYR A 149 1.79 -1.51 14.21
CA TYR A 149 1.93 -0.60 15.38
C TYR A 149 3.39 -0.17 15.58
N SER A 150 3.61 0.97 16.20
CA SER A 150 4.98 1.48 16.46
C SER A 150 5.74 0.73 17.56
N ASP A 151 5.04 0.06 18.48
CA ASP A 151 5.61 -0.44 19.75
C ASP A 151 5.48 -1.96 19.95
N GLU A 152 4.57 -2.62 19.24
CA GLU A 152 4.35 -4.06 19.34
C GLU A 152 4.03 -4.71 17.98
N ALA A 153 4.72 -5.80 17.65
CA ALA A 153 4.38 -6.63 16.50
C ALA A 153 3.05 -7.36 16.77
N SER A 154 2.05 -7.13 15.94
CA SER A 154 0.75 -7.78 16.11
C SER A 154 0.01 -7.97 14.79
N GLY A 155 -0.77 -9.06 14.71
CA GLY A 155 -1.55 -9.41 13.55
C GLY A 155 -2.89 -8.69 13.53
N GLY A 156 -3.28 -8.25 12.34
CA GLY A 156 -4.56 -7.58 12.10
C GLY A 156 -5.67 -8.49 11.59
N TYR A 157 -6.83 -7.91 11.35
CA TYR A 157 -7.99 -8.57 10.73
C TYR A 157 -8.51 -7.66 9.61
N ILE A 158 -8.48 -8.15 8.37
CA ILE A 158 -9.03 -7.41 7.22
C ILE A 158 -10.52 -7.21 7.41
N THR A 159 -11.23 -8.30 7.68
CA THR A 159 -12.69 -8.25 7.79
C THR A 159 -13.22 -8.57 9.18
N ALA A 160 -14.25 -7.85 9.56
CA ALA A 160 -15.16 -8.19 10.66
C ALA A 160 -16.61 -8.04 10.18
N ALA A 161 -16.98 -8.86 9.20
CA ALA A 161 -18.34 -8.86 8.68
C ALA A 161 -19.32 -9.52 9.67
N ARG A 162 -20.54 -9.00 9.72
CA ARG A 162 -21.66 -9.53 10.48
C ARG A 162 -22.56 -10.39 9.58
N ASP A 163 -23.50 -11.09 10.22
CA ASP A 163 -24.52 -11.87 9.54
C ASP A 163 -25.17 -11.11 8.37
N PRO A 164 -24.98 -11.57 7.12
CA PRO A 164 -25.69 -10.99 6.00
C PRO A 164 -27.19 -11.26 6.16
N LYS A 165 -28.01 -10.24 5.95
CA LYS A 165 -29.48 -10.37 6.02
C LYS A 165 -30.11 -10.65 4.65
N THR A 166 -29.29 -10.90 3.64
CA THR A 166 -29.68 -11.19 2.25
C THR A 166 -29.15 -12.57 1.82
N ALA A 167 -29.81 -13.19 0.85
CA ALA A 167 -29.55 -14.58 0.45
C ALA A 167 -28.32 -14.76 -0.47
N GLY A 168 -27.70 -13.67 -0.94
CA GLY A 168 -26.46 -13.67 -1.74
C GLY A 168 -25.36 -12.80 -1.13
N GLY A 169 -25.54 -12.35 0.12
CA GLY A 169 -24.84 -11.22 0.68
C GLY A 169 -23.63 -11.52 1.54
N GLY A 170 -22.67 -10.60 1.57
CA GLY A 170 -21.38 -10.74 2.23
C GLY A 170 -20.31 -9.91 1.52
N TYR A 171 -19.05 -10.14 1.85
CA TYR A 171 -17.95 -9.47 1.16
C TYR A 171 -17.28 -10.41 0.14
N LEU A 172 -17.02 -9.89 -1.06
CA LEU A 172 -16.21 -10.54 -2.08
C LEU A 172 -14.98 -9.69 -2.36
N PHE A 173 -13.80 -10.30 -2.25
CA PHE A 173 -12.54 -9.71 -2.63
C PHE A 173 -11.98 -10.50 -3.81
N GLU A 174 -11.97 -9.91 -5.00
CA GLU A 174 -11.43 -10.55 -6.21
C GLU A 174 -10.15 -9.85 -6.64
N GLY A 175 -9.07 -10.63 -6.85
CA GLY A 175 -7.81 -10.12 -7.37
C GLY A 175 -7.13 -9.06 -6.50
N CYS A 176 -7.47 -9.00 -5.21
CA CYS A 176 -6.93 -8.00 -4.30
C CYS A 176 -5.50 -8.34 -3.85
N THR A 177 -4.67 -7.32 -3.70
CA THR A 177 -3.32 -7.44 -3.14
C THR A 177 -3.34 -7.15 -1.65
N ILE A 178 -2.73 -8.01 -0.85
CA ILE A 178 -2.66 -7.88 0.62
C ILE A 178 -1.22 -7.62 1.02
N VAL A 179 -0.98 -6.50 1.70
CA VAL A 179 0.35 -5.99 2.04
C VAL A 179 0.50 -5.62 3.52
N ARG A 180 1.75 -5.39 3.94
CA ARG A 180 2.07 -4.72 5.21
C ARG A 180 2.71 -3.37 4.90
N ASN A 181 2.28 -2.32 5.59
CA ASN A 181 2.92 -1.01 5.50
C ASN A 181 4.35 -1.11 6.06
N ALA A 182 5.35 -0.87 5.20
CA ALA A 182 6.76 -0.91 5.59
C ALA A 182 7.38 0.49 5.77
N GLU A 183 6.62 1.56 5.56
CA GLU A 183 7.13 2.93 5.37
C GLU A 183 7.43 3.65 6.69
N ASN A 184 6.63 3.38 7.72
CA ASN A 184 6.67 4.08 9.01
C ASN A 184 7.47 3.32 10.10
N GLY A 185 8.09 2.19 9.75
CA GLY A 185 8.79 1.33 10.70
C GLY A 185 7.87 0.56 11.65
N ALA A 186 6.58 0.47 11.34
CA ALA A 186 5.62 -0.31 12.11
C ALA A 186 6.03 -1.79 12.20
N LEU A 187 5.71 -2.36 13.35
CA LEU A 187 5.90 -3.75 13.68
C LEU A 187 4.64 -4.53 13.29
N HIS A 188 4.85 -5.70 12.69
CA HIS A 188 3.78 -6.54 12.16
C HIS A 188 3.97 -7.99 12.58
N GLU A 189 2.86 -8.69 12.75
CA GLU A 189 2.78 -10.15 12.68
C GLU A 189 1.82 -10.54 11.54
N PRO A 190 1.80 -11.81 11.09
CA PRO A 190 0.81 -12.28 10.13
C PRO A 190 -0.63 -11.94 10.56
N GLY A 191 -1.37 -11.30 9.66
CA GLY A 191 -2.78 -10.95 9.86
C GLY A 191 -3.72 -12.08 9.43
N TYR A 192 -5.01 -11.78 9.39
CA TYR A 192 -6.06 -12.73 9.01
C TYR A 192 -7.03 -12.09 8.01
N PHE A 193 -7.57 -12.90 7.10
CA PHE A 193 -8.64 -12.49 6.18
C PHE A 193 -9.85 -11.95 6.93
N GLY A 194 -10.13 -12.47 8.12
CA GLY A 194 -11.12 -11.89 9.01
C GLY A 194 -11.51 -12.74 10.20
N ARG A 195 -12.55 -12.26 10.89
CA ARG A 195 -13.17 -12.90 12.06
C ARG A 195 -14.66 -12.56 12.20
N PRO A 196 -15.49 -13.45 12.76
CA PRO A 196 -16.95 -13.27 12.80
C PRO A 196 -17.41 -12.21 13.81
N TRP A 197 -17.90 -11.06 13.34
CA TRP A 197 -18.56 -10.06 14.19
C TRP A 197 -20.06 -10.35 14.38
N GLY A 198 -20.39 -11.54 14.86
CA GLY A 198 -21.78 -11.97 14.87
C GLY A 198 -21.86 -13.48 14.95
N ASP A 199 -22.94 -14.04 14.43
CA ASP A 199 -23.13 -15.49 14.42
C ASP A 199 -22.50 -16.15 13.18
N VAL A 200 -22.42 -15.43 12.05
CA VAL A 200 -21.82 -15.90 10.78
C VAL A 200 -20.88 -14.85 10.20
N LEU A 201 -19.77 -15.31 9.60
CA LEU A 201 -18.84 -14.52 8.79
C LEU A 201 -19.04 -14.88 7.31
N ASN A 202 -19.68 -14.03 6.50
CA ASN A 202 -19.82 -14.29 5.07
C ASN A 202 -18.84 -13.46 4.24
N VAL A 203 -17.67 -14.03 4.00
CA VAL A 203 -16.55 -13.33 3.32
C VAL A 203 -15.82 -14.31 2.42
N THR A 204 -15.61 -13.94 1.17
CA THR A 204 -14.83 -14.74 0.23
C THR A 204 -13.69 -13.94 -0.39
N PHE A 205 -12.49 -14.50 -0.39
CA PHE A 205 -11.33 -14.01 -1.11
C PHE A 205 -11.04 -14.91 -2.32
N VAL A 206 -10.88 -14.34 -3.50
CA VAL A 206 -10.61 -15.07 -4.74
C VAL A 206 -9.42 -14.44 -5.44
N ASN A 207 -8.42 -15.25 -5.78
CA ASN A 207 -7.21 -14.86 -6.51
C ASN A 207 -6.43 -13.74 -5.81
N SER A 208 -6.38 -13.75 -4.48
CA SER A 208 -5.61 -12.77 -3.70
C SER A 208 -4.10 -12.86 -3.98
N ILE A 209 -3.42 -11.73 -3.94
CA ILE A 209 -1.96 -11.65 -4.05
C ILE A 209 -1.39 -11.30 -2.66
N LEU A 210 -0.56 -12.17 -2.09
CA LEU A 210 0.01 -12.03 -0.74
C LEU A 210 1.46 -11.52 -0.82
N GLU A 211 1.70 -10.31 -0.32
CA GLU A 211 3.02 -9.67 -0.34
C GLU A 211 3.37 -9.07 1.04
N PRO A 212 4.25 -9.69 1.84
CA PRO A 212 4.98 -10.93 1.57
C PRO A 212 4.10 -12.19 1.68
N ALA A 213 4.66 -13.35 1.33
CA ALA A 213 3.96 -14.65 1.38
C ALA A 213 3.38 -15.00 2.76
N ASP A 214 3.97 -14.47 3.84
CA ASP A 214 3.53 -14.67 5.22
C ASP A 214 2.60 -13.55 5.72
N VAL A 215 2.14 -12.63 4.86
CA VAL A 215 1.27 -11.50 5.27
C VAL A 215 -0.01 -11.99 5.97
N ILE A 216 -0.55 -13.14 5.56
CA ILE A 216 -1.65 -13.84 6.22
C ILE A 216 -1.13 -15.05 6.99
N ALA A 217 -1.59 -15.22 8.23
CA ALA A 217 -1.27 -16.35 9.08
C ALA A 217 -1.67 -17.68 8.44
N ALA A 218 -1.02 -18.79 8.83
CA ALA A 218 -1.24 -20.11 8.25
C ALA A 218 -2.69 -20.61 8.41
N GLU A 219 -3.39 -20.16 9.44
CA GLU A 219 -4.80 -20.48 9.68
C GLU A 219 -5.76 -19.70 8.76
N GLY A 220 -5.33 -18.55 8.22
CA GLY A 220 -6.10 -17.66 7.35
C GLY A 220 -7.17 -16.82 8.06
N TRP A 221 -7.88 -17.43 9.01
CA TRP A 221 -9.04 -16.86 9.70
C TRP A 221 -8.88 -16.95 11.22
N HIS A 222 -9.56 -16.08 11.97
CA HIS A 222 -9.44 -16.04 13.42
C HIS A 222 -10.80 -15.97 14.13
N GLU A 223 -10.85 -16.38 15.39
CA GLU A 223 -12.06 -16.26 16.20
C GLU A 223 -12.32 -14.84 16.70
N MET A 224 -13.58 -14.55 17.04
CA MET A 224 -13.96 -13.36 17.79
C MET A 224 -14.80 -13.75 19.01
N SER A 225 -14.32 -13.44 20.21
CA SER A 225 -15.04 -13.71 21.47
C SER A 225 -15.48 -15.18 21.63
N GLY A 226 -14.63 -16.14 21.24
CA GLY A 226 -14.95 -17.56 21.30
C GLY A 226 -15.75 -18.11 20.11
N ARG A 227 -16.17 -17.26 19.15
CA ARG A 227 -16.88 -17.68 17.93
C ARG A 227 -15.88 -17.94 16.82
N GLN A 228 -15.91 -19.16 16.31
CA GLN A 228 -15.00 -19.64 15.30
C GLN A 228 -15.51 -19.30 13.90
N PRO A 229 -14.63 -18.95 12.95
CA PRO A 229 -14.98 -18.97 11.54
C PRO A 229 -15.33 -20.40 11.10
N ASP A 230 -16.22 -20.56 10.12
CA ASP A 230 -16.57 -21.86 9.55
C ASP A 230 -16.53 -21.86 8.01
N GLY A 231 -16.21 -23.01 7.44
CA GLY A 231 -16.14 -23.21 5.99
C GLY A 231 -17.51 -23.35 5.31
N ASP A 232 -18.61 -23.01 5.99
CA ASP A 232 -19.91 -22.85 5.32
C ASP A 232 -20.09 -21.41 4.80
N SER A 233 -19.29 -20.45 5.30
CA SER A 233 -19.54 -19.02 5.09
C SER A 233 -18.29 -18.16 4.82
N CYS A 234 -17.11 -18.54 5.30
CA CYS A 234 -15.87 -17.83 4.94
C CYS A 234 -14.92 -18.71 4.12
N HIS A 235 -14.40 -18.14 3.03
CA HIS A 235 -13.69 -18.93 2.03
C HIS A 235 -12.53 -18.17 1.38
N GLU A 236 -11.54 -18.92 0.90
CA GLU A 236 -10.51 -18.45 -0.02
C GLU A 236 -10.38 -19.36 -1.25
N TYR A 237 -9.84 -18.81 -2.33
CA TYR A 237 -9.44 -19.58 -3.49
C TYR A 237 -8.28 -18.92 -4.23
N GLY A 238 -7.29 -19.71 -4.64
CA GLY A 238 -6.31 -19.29 -5.64
C GLY A 238 -5.38 -18.17 -5.17
N SER A 239 -5.18 -18.02 -3.86
CA SER A 239 -4.23 -17.06 -3.31
C SER A 239 -2.82 -17.39 -3.79
N THR A 240 -2.06 -16.36 -4.21
CA THR A 240 -0.68 -16.52 -4.68
C THR A 240 0.27 -15.59 -3.93
N ALA A 241 1.53 -15.98 -3.82
CA ALA A 241 2.63 -15.14 -3.37
C ALA A 241 3.79 -15.30 -4.34
N ALA A 242 4.35 -14.19 -4.83
CA ALA A 242 5.39 -14.20 -5.87
C ALA A 242 5.03 -15.08 -7.09
N GLY A 243 3.74 -15.09 -7.47
CA GLY A 243 3.20 -15.87 -8.59
C GLY A 243 3.07 -17.38 -8.34
N LEU A 244 3.32 -17.86 -7.12
CA LEU A 244 3.15 -19.26 -6.73
C LEU A 244 1.94 -19.43 -5.80
N PRO A 245 1.20 -20.55 -5.87
CA PRO A 245 0.14 -20.84 -4.90
C PRO A 245 0.68 -20.83 -3.47
N VAL A 246 -0.08 -20.24 -2.55
CA VAL A 246 0.26 -20.20 -1.13
C VAL A 246 0.04 -21.57 -0.46
N ASP A 247 0.71 -21.81 0.67
CA ASP A 247 0.47 -23.02 1.46
C ASP A 247 -0.83 -22.90 2.27
N GLU A 248 -1.85 -23.62 1.82
CA GLU A 248 -3.18 -23.63 2.43
C GLU A 248 -3.36 -24.81 3.43
N THR A 249 -2.31 -25.58 3.72
CA THR A 249 -2.44 -26.76 4.60
C THR A 249 -2.78 -26.43 6.05
N GLY A 250 -2.60 -25.18 6.46
CA GLY A 250 -2.99 -24.65 7.76
C GLY A 250 -4.46 -24.21 7.87
N ARG A 251 -5.19 -24.13 6.75
CA ARG A 251 -6.59 -23.68 6.74
C ARG A 251 -7.52 -24.71 7.38
N LEU A 252 -8.57 -24.22 8.02
CA LEU A 252 -9.63 -25.08 8.56
C LEU A 252 -10.40 -25.77 7.43
N GLU A 253 -11.00 -26.92 7.73
CA GLU A 253 -11.78 -27.70 6.76
C GLU A 253 -12.94 -26.86 6.19
N GLY A 254 -13.09 -26.87 4.86
CA GLY A 254 -14.13 -26.12 4.14
C GLY A 254 -13.75 -24.68 3.78
N MET A 255 -12.64 -24.14 4.27
CA MET A 255 -12.24 -22.74 4.00
C MET A 255 -11.64 -22.52 2.61
N VAL A 256 -11.20 -23.57 1.93
CA VAL A 256 -10.59 -23.48 0.60
C VAL A 256 -11.58 -24.02 -0.42
N LEU A 257 -12.01 -23.18 -1.35
CA LEU A 257 -12.93 -23.58 -2.41
C LEU A 257 -12.25 -24.49 -3.43
N THR A 258 -13.05 -25.31 -4.10
CA THR A 258 -12.66 -25.91 -5.37
C THR A 258 -12.74 -24.89 -6.51
N GLU A 259 -12.09 -25.18 -7.64
CA GLU A 259 -12.19 -24.33 -8.85
C GLU A 259 -13.64 -24.14 -9.31
N GLU A 260 -14.48 -25.18 -9.20
CA GLU A 260 -15.89 -25.11 -9.58
C GLU A 260 -16.69 -24.20 -8.64
N GLU A 261 -16.44 -24.29 -7.33
CA GLU A 261 -17.09 -23.42 -6.32
C GLU A 261 -16.60 -21.98 -6.45
N ALA A 262 -15.30 -21.78 -6.64
CA ALA A 262 -14.72 -20.46 -6.85
C ALA A 262 -15.26 -19.81 -8.12
N ALA A 263 -15.39 -20.52 -9.23
CA ALA A 263 -16.01 -19.99 -10.46
C ALA A 263 -17.49 -19.64 -10.28
N ALA A 264 -18.19 -20.24 -9.31
CA ALA A 264 -19.56 -19.90 -8.97
C ALA A 264 -19.65 -18.66 -8.05
N VAL A 265 -18.59 -18.33 -7.31
CA VAL A 265 -18.50 -17.15 -6.43
C VAL A 265 -17.88 -15.94 -7.14
N ALA A 266 -16.87 -16.18 -7.99
CA ALA A 266 -16.22 -15.24 -8.92
C ALA A 266 -17.20 -14.82 -10.03
N GLN A 267 -18.29 -14.20 -9.61
CA GLN A 267 -19.38 -13.75 -10.45
C GLN A 267 -19.00 -12.39 -11.04
N THR A 268 -19.54 -12.08 -12.22
CA THR A 268 -19.54 -10.70 -12.71
C THR A 268 -20.20 -9.79 -11.68
N PRO A 269 -19.78 -8.53 -11.50
CA PRO A 269 -20.42 -7.61 -10.55
C PRO A 269 -21.95 -7.56 -10.65
N GLU A 270 -22.50 -7.59 -11.88
CA GLU A 270 -23.96 -7.67 -12.11
C GLU A 270 -24.66 -8.86 -11.43
N ALA A 271 -23.99 -10.01 -11.39
CA ALA A 271 -24.54 -11.25 -10.86
C ALA A 271 -24.39 -11.33 -9.34
N PHE A 272 -23.36 -10.68 -8.80
CA PHE A 272 -23.14 -10.56 -7.36
C PHE A 272 -24.26 -9.74 -6.69
N PHE A 273 -24.66 -8.61 -7.26
CA PHE A 273 -25.65 -7.71 -6.64
C PHE A 273 -27.10 -8.18 -6.86
N THR A 274 -27.84 -8.30 -5.77
CA THR A 274 -29.18 -8.93 -5.75
C THR A 274 -30.26 -8.12 -6.46
N ALA A 275 -30.04 -6.81 -6.64
CA ALA A 275 -30.93 -5.92 -7.38
C ALA A 275 -30.70 -5.94 -8.91
N GLY A 276 -29.73 -6.72 -9.41
CA GLY A 276 -29.29 -6.65 -10.81
C GLY A 276 -28.64 -5.30 -11.13
N TRP A 277 -27.98 -4.72 -10.13
CA TRP A 277 -27.24 -3.47 -10.27
C TRP A 277 -25.90 -3.75 -10.95
N MET A 278 -25.61 -2.99 -11.99
CA MET A 278 -24.30 -2.98 -12.65
C MET A 278 -23.58 -1.70 -12.20
N PRO A 279 -22.49 -1.80 -11.42
CA PRO A 279 -21.63 -0.66 -11.14
C PRO A 279 -21.13 -0.03 -12.45
N GLU A 280 -21.05 1.30 -12.51
CA GLU A 280 -20.44 2.00 -13.65
C GLU A 280 -18.93 1.78 -13.74
N TYR A 281 -18.25 1.50 -12.63
CA TYR A 281 -16.80 1.31 -12.63
C TYR A 281 -16.33 -0.10 -13.02
N VAL A 282 -17.23 -1.04 -13.35
CA VAL A 282 -16.88 -2.43 -13.68
C VAL A 282 -15.98 -2.60 -14.90
N ASP A 283 -16.20 -1.77 -15.92
CA ASP A 283 -15.41 -1.79 -17.16
C ASP A 283 -14.33 -0.71 -17.14
N LYS A 284 -14.19 -0.01 -16.01
CA LYS A 284 -13.23 1.06 -15.88
C LYS A 284 -11.87 0.43 -15.65
N GLU A 285 -11.08 0.39 -16.72
CA GLU A 285 -9.68 0.09 -16.63
C GLU A 285 -9.00 1.17 -15.79
N GLU A 286 -7.85 0.84 -15.21
CA GLU A 286 -6.94 1.85 -14.69
C GLU A 286 -6.55 2.75 -15.87
N GLU A 287 -7.28 3.85 -16.05
CA GLU A 287 -7.03 4.79 -17.14
C GLU A 287 -5.67 5.46 -16.87
N PRO A 288 -4.70 5.43 -17.81
CA PRO A 288 -3.55 6.32 -17.73
C PRO A 288 -4.08 7.75 -17.84
N GLY A 289 -4.13 8.45 -16.71
CA GLY A 289 -4.92 9.66 -16.50
C GLY A 289 -4.97 10.61 -17.70
N GLY A 290 -6.14 10.68 -18.35
CA GLY A 290 -6.46 11.66 -19.38
C GLY A 290 -6.66 13.05 -18.77
N GLY A 291 -5.57 13.79 -18.57
CA GLY A 291 -5.63 15.22 -18.30
C GLY A 291 -6.07 15.98 -19.55
N GLU A 292 -7.24 16.61 -19.51
CA GLU A 292 -7.62 17.63 -20.48
C GLU A 292 -6.54 18.72 -20.52
N ASP A 293 -5.95 18.92 -21.71
CA ASP A 293 -5.15 20.09 -22.07
C ASP A 293 -5.93 21.37 -21.69
N PRO A 294 -5.41 22.24 -20.81
CA PRO A 294 -6.01 23.54 -20.58
C PRO A 294 -5.90 24.30 -21.89
N GLY A 295 -7.02 24.28 -22.63
CA GLY A 295 -7.13 24.88 -23.95
C GLY A 295 -6.48 26.25 -23.99
N THR A 296 -5.73 26.46 -25.06
CA THR A 296 -5.24 27.75 -25.53
C THR A 296 -6.40 28.76 -25.60
N GLY A 297 -6.70 29.40 -24.48
CA GLY A 297 -7.67 30.46 -24.36
C GLY A 297 -7.17 31.69 -25.11
N GLU A 298 -7.82 31.98 -26.23
CA GLU A 298 -7.66 33.21 -26.98
C GLU A 298 -7.77 34.43 -26.05
N ASN A 299 -6.71 35.23 -26.03
CA ASN A 299 -6.60 36.49 -25.30
C ASN A 299 -7.53 37.55 -25.94
N PRO A 300 -8.57 38.08 -25.24
CA PRO A 300 -9.24 39.29 -25.67
C PRO A 300 -8.50 40.50 -25.05
N GLY A 301 -7.91 41.31 -25.91
CA GLY A 301 -7.03 42.42 -25.54
C GLY A 301 -7.62 43.46 -24.58
N GLY A 302 -6.71 44.12 -23.88
CA GLY A 302 -7.00 45.26 -23.00
C GLY A 302 -5.72 45.94 -22.52
N GLU A 303 -5.21 46.84 -23.37
CA GLU A 303 -4.55 48.12 -23.05
C GLU A 303 -3.44 48.18 -21.98
N ASP A 304 -2.22 48.34 -22.50
CA ASP A 304 -1.03 48.98 -21.90
C ASP A 304 -1.36 50.31 -21.19
N PRO A 305 -0.76 50.57 -20.01
CA PRO A 305 0.16 51.70 -19.99
C PRO A 305 1.44 51.45 -19.16
N GLY A 306 2.58 51.57 -19.83
CA GLY A 306 3.45 52.73 -19.60
C GLY A 306 4.48 52.60 -18.47
N THR A 307 5.68 52.19 -18.89
CA THR A 307 7.01 52.64 -18.43
C THR A 307 7.10 53.69 -17.30
N GLY A 308 7.81 53.34 -16.23
CA GLY A 308 8.42 54.27 -15.26
C GLY A 308 9.39 53.51 -14.35
N GLU A 309 10.64 53.41 -14.74
CA GLU A 309 11.80 54.08 -14.10
C GLU A 309 12.11 53.65 -12.65
N ASN A 310 13.20 52.89 -12.55
CA ASN A 310 14.02 52.67 -11.36
C ASN A 310 14.67 54.00 -10.91
N PRO A 311 14.86 54.22 -9.60
CA PRO A 311 16.24 54.33 -9.10
C PRO A 311 16.45 53.59 -7.77
N GLY A 312 17.53 52.81 -7.63
CA GLY A 312 18.73 53.22 -6.88
C GLY A 312 18.43 53.38 -5.39
N GLY A 313 18.78 52.44 -4.50
CA GLY A 313 20.14 52.05 -4.15
C GLY A 313 20.46 52.64 -2.78
N GLU A 314 20.91 51.82 -1.82
CA GLU A 314 21.80 52.14 -0.69
C GLU A 314 21.77 51.00 0.36
N ASP A 315 22.84 50.21 0.38
CA ASP A 315 23.39 49.58 1.59
C ASP A 315 24.37 50.59 2.21
N PRO A 316 24.43 50.76 3.54
CA PRO A 316 25.49 50.08 4.29
C PRO A 316 25.14 49.68 5.74
N GLY A 317 25.62 48.52 6.16
CA GLY A 317 26.62 48.51 7.25
C GLY A 317 26.28 47.81 8.57
N THR A 318 26.93 46.65 8.77
CA THR A 318 27.79 46.26 9.90
C THR A 318 27.35 46.43 11.36
N GLY A 319 27.46 45.31 12.10
CA GLY A 319 27.81 45.23 13.52
C GLY A 319 26.76 44.50 14.36
N GLU A 320 27.04 43.68 15.37
CA GLU A 320 28.25 43.16 16.03
C GLU A 320 27.76 41.94 16.88
N ASN A 321 28.63 40.95 17.06
CA ASN A 321 28.50 39.86 18.03
C ASN A 321 28.92 40.36 19.43
N PRO A 322 28.31 39.88 20.53
CA PRO A 322 29.02 38.98 21.45
C PRO A 322 28.07 37.89 22.05
N GLY A 323 28.44 36.69 22.46
CA GLY A 323 29.70 36.18 23.04
C GLY A 323 29.42 35.64 24.46
N GLY A 324 29.64 34.33 24.68
CA GLY A 324 29.83 33.68 26.00
C GLY A 324 28.63 32.89 26.54
N GLU A 325 28.73 31.77 27.27
CA GLU A 325 29.83 30.97 27.84
C GLU A 325 29.25 29.57 28.21
N ASP A 326 30.04 28.51 28.02
CA ASP A 326 29.90 27.19 28.65
C ASP A 326 30.59 27.22 30.05
N PRO A 327 30.13 26.44 31.04
CA PRO A 327 31.00 25.36 31.50
C PRO A 327 30.28 24.08 32.00
N GLY A 328 30.71 22.92 31.48
CA GLY A 328 31.55 21.97 32.21
C GLY A 328 30.94 20.93 33.17
N THR A 329 31.01 19.66 32.74
CA THR A 329 31.57 18.44 33.41
C THR A 329 31.29 18.07 34.87
N GLY A 330 30.99 16.78 35.11
CA GLY A 330 31.27 16.02 36.35
C GLY A 330 30.40 14.75 36.47
N GLU A 331 30.88 13.58 36.04
CA GLU A 331 31.61 12.53 36.80
C GLU A 331 30.78 11.69 37.81
N ASN A 332 30.81 10.37 37.55
CA ASN A 332 30.41 9.22 38.36
C ASN A 332 31.32 9.06 39.61
N PRO A 333 30.88 8.44 40.73
CA PRO A 333 31.11 7.00 41.02
C PRO A 333 29.92 6.36 41.80
N GLY A 334 29.70 5.05 41.98
CA GLY A 334 30.50 3.82 41.95
C GLY A 334 30.11 2.94 43.18
N GLY A 335 30.07 1.61 43.03
CA GLY A 335 30.13 0.59 44.12
C GLY A 335 28.78 0.03 44.61
N GLU A 336 28.39 -1.21 44.28
CA GLU A 336 28.77 -2.52 44.89
C GLU A 336 27.88 -2.91 46.09
N ASP A 337 27.08 -3.99 45.94
CA ASP A 337 27.23 -5.25 46.70
C ASP A 337 26.00 -6.20 46.58
N ASN A 338 26.30 -7.44 46.17
CA ASN A 338 25.51 -8.67 46.31
C ASN A 338 25.86 -9.31 47.68
N PRO A 339 25.07 -10.21 48.33
CA PRO A 339 25.08 -11.63 47.95
C PRO A 339 23.83 -12.48 48.27
N GLY A 340 23.59 -13.49 47.41
CA GLY A 340 23.33 -14.90 47.79
C GLY A 340 21.88 -15.32 48.08
N THR A 341 21.44 -16.58 47.92
CA THR A 341 22.04 -17.88 47.56
C THR A 341 20.93 -18.95 47.59
N GLY A 342 21.11 -20.07 46.87
CA GLY A 342 20.48 -21.37 47.14
C GLY A 342 19.64 -21.92 45.98
N GLU A 343 20.20 -22.71 45.05
CA GLU A 343 20.45 -24.17 45.11
C GLU A 343 19.15 -25.00 45.32
N GLY A 344 18.80 -26.04 44.54
CA GLY A 344 19.43 -26.69 43.40
C GLY A 344 18.76 -28.05 43.10
N SER A 345 19.17 -28.64 41.96
CA SER A 345 19.26 -30.09 41.64
C SER A 345 17.96 -30.93 41.50
N GLY A 346 17.82 -31.84 40.53
CA GLY A 346 18.72 -32.35 39.49
C GLY A 346 18.19 -33.64 38.84
N GLY A 347 18.88 -34.05 37.76
CA GLY A 347 18.96 -35.42 37.20
C GLY A 347 17.84 -35.80 36.22
N GLY A 348 18.05 -36.10 34.93
CA GLY A 348 19.00 -37.05 34.31
C GLY A 348 18.31 -38.42 34.14
N SER A 349 18.34 -39.20 33.05
CA SER A 349 19.11 -39.21 31.80
C SER A 349 18.54 -40.30 30.85
N SER A 350 18.83 -40.18 29.54
CA SER A 350 19.09 -41.27 28.56
C SER A 350 17.92 -42.17 28.10
N SER A 351 17.83 -42.73 26.89
CA SER A 351 18.83 -43.11 25.87
C SER A 351 18.17 -43.58 24.55
N GLY A 352 18.91 -43.48 23.43
CA GLY A 352 18.86 -44.37 22.24
C GLY A 352 17.97 -43.87 21.09
N GLY A 353 18.39 -43.76 19.82
CA GLY A 353 19.52 -44.35 19.09
C GLY A 353 18.97 -45.19 17.91
N GLY A 354 19.23 -44.80 16.66
CA GLY A 354 18.94 -45.64 15.48
C GLY A 354 18.79 -44.89 14.17
N SER A 355 19.78 -45.05 13.29
CA SER A 355 19.85 -44.53 11.92
C SER A 355 19.03 -45.38 10.93
N SER A 356 18.51 -44.76 9.87
CA SER A 356 18.37 -45.41 8.56
C SER A 356 18.36 -44.40 7.42
N SER A 357 19.36 -44.57 6.56
CA SER A 357 19.50 -44.03 5.21
C SER A 357 18.40 -44.52 4.27
N GLY A 358 17.91 -43.62 3.41
CA GLY A 358 17.08 -43.96 2.25
C GLY A 358 17.16 -42.84 1.22
N GLY A 359 18.19 -42.89 0.36
CA GLY A 359 18.24 -42.06 -0.84
C GLY A 359 17.34 -42.65 -1.92
N SER A 360 16.53 -41.79 -2.55
CA SER A 360 15.88 -42.04 -3.83
C SER A 360 16.00 -40.79 -4.68
N SER A 361 16.93 -40.84 -5.63
CA SER A 361 16.98 -39.99 -6.80
C SER A 361 15.85 -40.39 -7.77
N SER A 362 15.03 -39.43 -8.18
CA SER A 362 14.30 -39.51 -9.45
C SER A 362 14.30 -38.14 -10.11
N GLY A 363 14.75 -38.14 -11.35
CA GLY A 363 15.16 -36.98 -12.13
C GLY A 363 14.06 -36.00 -12.47
N GLY A 364 14.52 -34.81 -12.86
CA GLY A 364 13.72 -33.66 -13.15
C GLY A 364 12.79 -33.81 -14.35
N SER A 365 11.85 -32.88 -14.38
CA SER A 365 11.19 -32.38 -15.58
C SER A 365 10.90 -30.92 -15.25
N GLY A 366 11.79 -30.04 -15.71
CA GLY A 366 11.54 -28.61 -15.67
C GLY A 366 10.33 -28.31 -16.52
N THR A 367 9.28 -27.82 -15.89
CA THR A 367 8.19 -27.13 -16.56
C THR A 367 8.37 -25.67 -16.26
N GLY A 368 9.09 -24.98 -17.13
CA GLY A 368 9.05 -23.53 -17.18
C GLY A 368 7.63 -23.06 -17.46
N PRO A 369 7.25 -21.84 -17.06
CA PRO A 369 5.92 -21.33 -17.28
C PRO A 369 5.64 -21.27 -18.79
N ALA A 370 4.48 -21.78 -19.17
CA ALA A 370 4.01 -21.77 -20.55
C ALA A 370 3.35 -20.41 -20.85
N ALA A 371 3.88 -19.75 -21.88
CA ALA A 371 3.24 -18.78 -22.78
C ALA A 371 2.26 -17.74 -22.18
N GLY A 372 2.76 -16.51 -22.02
CA GLY A 372 1.96 -15.29 -21.97
C GLY A 372 1.61 -14.79 -20.57
N ALA A 373 2.63 -14.41 -19.79
CA ALA A 373 2.40 -13.68 -18.54
C ALA A 373 1.89 -12.26 -18.86
N GLN A 374 0.59 -12.06 -18.74
CA GLN A 374 -0.01 -10.77 -18.43
C GLN A 374 -0.14 -10.74 -16.92
N THR A 375 0.72 -10.02 -16.23
CA THR A 375 0.62 -9.79 -14.79
C THR A 375 0.68 -8.28 -14.61
N GLY A 376 -0.36 -7.66 -14.05
CA GLY A 376 -0.35 -6.24 -13.66
C GLY A 376 0.63 -5.96 -12.49
N THR A 377 1.66 -6.77 -12.34
CA THR A 377 2.66 -6.75 -11.29
C THR A 377 4.02 -6.90 -11.97
N TRP A 378 5.01 -6.15 -11.50
CA TRP A 378 6.36 -6.19 -12.06
C TRP A 378 6.95 -7.60 -11.97
N VAL A 379 7.88 -7.94 -12.86
CA VAL A 379 8.49 -9.29 -12.90
C VAL A 379 9.97 -9.25 -12.61
N PHE A 380 10.48 -10.24 -11.86
CA PHE A 380 11.92 -10.48 -11.74
C PHE A 380 12.39 -11.50 -12.78
N CYS A 381 13.49 -11.22 -13.47
CA CYS A 381 14.11 -12.12 -14.45
C CYS A 381 15.64 -12.08 -14.34
N THR A 382 16.29 -13.21 -14.59
CA THR A 382 17.74 -13.29 -14.76
C THR A 382 18.08 -13.48 -16.24
N ALA A 383 18.82 -12.54 -16.84
CA ALA A 383 19.28 -12.63 -18.21
C ALA A 383 20.12 -13.91 -18.42
N GLY A 384 19.90 -14.60 -19.53
CA GLY A 384 20.51 -15.90 -19.84
C GLY A 384 19.85 -17.11 -19.15
N THR A 385 19.18 -16.93 -18.00
CA THR A 385 18.48 -18.01 -17.28
C THR A 385 16.99 -18.03 -17.59
N ASP A 386 16.31 -16.90 -17.45
CA ASP A 386 14.86 -16.76 -17.60
C ASP A 386 14.47 -16.19 -18.98
N GLY A 387 15.37 -15.39 -19.56
CA GLY A 387 15.17 -14.83 -20.88
C GLY A 387 16.43 -14.19 -21.46
N THR A 388 16.32 -13.63 -22.65
CA THR A 388 17.44 -13.00 -23.36
C THR A 388 17.03 -11.67 -23.95
N TRP A 389 17.93 -10.69 -23.89
CA TRP A 389 17.78 -9.42 -24.58
C TRP A 389 17.79 -9.63 -26.10
N ASN A 390 16.83 -9.02 -26.78
CA ASN A 390 16.68 -9.08 -28.22
C ASN A 390 16.56 -7.67 -28.79
N LEU A 391 17.45 -7.33 -29.72
CA LEU A 391 17.41 -6.10 -30.50
C LEU A 391 16.77 -6.39 -31.86
N ASP A 392 15.70 -5.67 -32.17
CA ASP A 392 15.19 -5.58 -33.54
C ASP A 392 16.03 -4.56 -34.33
N GLU A 393 16.88 -5.04 -35.25
CA GLU A 393 17.74 -4.17 -36.06
C GLU A 393 16.98 -3.27 -37.04
N GLU A 394 15.72 -3.57 -37.36
CA GLU A 394 14.92 -2.77 -38.29
C GLU A 394 14.32 -1.55 -37.58
N THR A 395 13.85 -1.73 -36.34
CA THR A 395 13.22 -0.66 -35.55
C THR A 395 14.16 -0.01 -34.55
N GLY A 396 15.28 -0.67 -34.20
CA GLY A 396 16.19 -0.26 -33.13
C GLY A 396 15.65 -0.54 -31.72
N SER A 397 14.54 -1.27 -31.60
CA SER A 397 13.87 -1.52 -30.32
C SER A 397 14.44 -2.73 -29.60
N TRP A 398 14.69 -2.57 -28.30
CA TRP A 398 15.06 -3.67 -27.43
C TRP A 398 13.83 -4.33 -26.81
N SER A 399 13.90 -5.63 -26.58
CA SER A 399 12.86 -6.43 -25.91
C SER A 399 13.55 -7.51 -25.06
N PHE A 400 12.85 -8.02 -24.05
CA PHE A 400 13.34 -9.16 -23.26
C PHE A 400 12.46 -10.38 -23.54
N LEU A 401 13.05 -11.39 -24.18
CA LEU A 401 12.36 -12.60 -24.62
C LEU A 401 12.53 -13.72 -23.60
N LEU A 402 11.43 -14.24 -23.07
CA LEU A 402 11.44 -15.30 -22.08
C LEU A 402 11.74 -16.66 -22.73
N ASN A 403 12.50 -17.52 -22.04
CA ASN A 403 12.90 -18.84 -22.53
C ASN A 403 11.72 -19.80 -22.74
N GLY A 404 10.59 -19.58 -22.04
CA GLY A 404 9.31 -20.28 -22.23
C GLY A 404 8.51 -19.81 -23.47
N GLY A 405 9.01 -18.82 -24.20
CA GLY A 405 8.33 -18.15 -25.30
C GLY A 405 7.49 -16.96 -24.83
N GLY A 406 7.65 -15.81 -25.50
CA GLY A 406 6.97 -14.56 -25.16
C GLY A 406 7.95 -13.40 -24.91
N ALA A 407 7.41 -12.22 -24.67
CA ALA A 407 8.16 -11.02 -24.28
C ALA A 407 7.46 -10.38 -23.07
N ILE A 408 8.23 -9.68 -22.23
CA ILE A 408 7.69 -8.81 -21.18
C ILE A 408 6.98 -7.63 -21.87
N ARG A 409 5.76 -7.28 -21.42
CA ARG A 409 4.95 -6.19 -22.00
C ARG A 409 4.14 -5.46 -20.93
N SER A 410 3.90 -4.17 -21.14
CA SER A 410 3.06 -3.29 -20.30
C SER A 410 3.41 -3.29 -18.81
N GLN A 411 4.68 -3.49 -18.44
CA GLN A 411 5.04 -3.63 -17.04
C GLN A 411 6.49 -3.29 -16.76
N TRP A 412 6.75 -2.96 -15.50
CA TRP A 412 8.08 -2.92 -14.94
C TRP A 412 8.68 -4.33 -14.82
N ALA A 413 9.99 -4.43 -14.94
CA ALA A 413 10.72 -5.66 -14.69
C ALA A 413 12.07 -5.36 -14.03
N VAL A 414 12.44 -6.19 -13.08
CA VAL A 414 13.78 -6.26 -12.52
C VAL A 414 14.55 -7.31 -13.30
N ILE A 415 15.56 -6.90 -14.05
CA ILE A 415 16.39 -7.83 -14.82
C ILE A 415 17.80 -7.84 -14.24
N GLY A 416 18.21 -8.99 -13.71
CA GLY A 416 19.55 -9.27 -13.21
C GLY A 416 20.45 -9.87 -14.29
N GLU A 417 21.74 -9.57 -14.23
CA GLU A 417 22.75 -10.30 -15.00
C GLU A 417 23.02 -11.66 -14.32
N PRO A 418 23.29 -12.73 -15.09
CA PRO A 418 23.64 -14.01 -14.50
C PRO A 418 24.94 -13.83 -13.73
N GLU A 419 24.95 -14.13 -12.43
CA GLU A 419 26.19 -14.10 -11.65
C GLU A 419 27.25 -14.90 -12.41
N ALA A 420 28.39 -14.27 -12.68
CA ALA A 420 29.55 -14.95 -13.19
C ALA A 420 30.11 -15.91 -12.11
N GLY A 421 29.43 -17.03 -11.86
CA GLY A 421 29.99 -18.20 -11.20
C GLY A 421 29.36 -18.73 -9.91
N SER A 422 28.08 -18.56 -9.60
CA SER A 422 27.46 -19.28 -8.46
C SER A 422 26.50 -20.40 -8.90
N THR A 423 26.96 -21.65 -8.75
CA THR A 423 26.12 -22.84 -8.64
C THR A 423 26.00 -23.18 -7.16
N GLY A 424 24.87 -22.87 -6.50
CA GLY A 424 24.61 -23.32 -5.12
C GLY A 424 23.54 -22.50 -4.37
N GLU A 425 22.85 -23.17 -3.45
CA GLU A 425 21.65 -22.80 -2.67
C GLU A 425 21.79 -21.58 -1.73
N SER A 426 22.37 -20.48 -2.18
CA SER A 426 22.32 -19.18 -1.50
C SER A 426 22.41 -18.06 -2.53
N ALA A 427 21.34 -17.82 -3.29
CA ALA A 427 21.18 -16.58 -4.03
C ALA A 427 20.66 -15.52 -3.04
N GLY A 428 21.58 -14.79 -2.41
CA GLY A 428 21.23 -13.48 -1.88
C GLY A 428 20.86 -12.56 -3.05
N GLU A 429 20.05 -11.54 -2.79
CA GLU A 429 19.71 -10.44 -3.70
C GLU A 429 20.86 -10.15 -4.70
N PRO A 430 20.67 -10.35 -6.01
CA PRO A 430 21.74 -10.13 -6.96
C PRO A 430 22.05 -8.63 -7.00
N GLU A 431 23.24 -8.25 -6.50
CA GLU A 431 23.71 -6.85 -6.41
C GLU A 431 23.83 -6.12 -7.77
N ALA A 432 23.43 -6.73 -8.88
CA ALA A 432 23.43 -6.14 -10.22
C ALA A 432 22.06 -6.18 -10.92
N ALA A 433 20.96 -6.38 -10.19
CA ALA A 433 19.63 -6.27 -10.77
C ALA A 433 19.23 -4.81 -10.99
N SER A 434 18.58 -4.53 -12.11
CA SER A 434 18.17 -3.17 -12.49
C SER A 434 16.73 -3.17 -12.97
N TRP A 435 16.03 -2.06 -12.74
CA TRP A 435 14.66 -1.87 -13.20
C TRP A 435 14.63 -1.40 -14.65
N TYR A 436 13.67 -1.95 -15.40
CA TYR A 436 13.39 -1.66 -16.80
C TYR A 436 11.88 -1.61 -16.98
N TYR A 437 11.38 -0.83 -17.94
CA TYR A 437 9.95 -0.80 -18.28
C TYR A 437 9.73 -1.18 -19.74
N PHE A 438 8.69 -1.99 -20.01
CA PHE A 438 8.33 -2.44 -21.35
C PHE A 438 6.93 -1.95 -21.72
N ASP A 439 6.78 -1.40 -22.93
CA ASP A 439 5.48 -0.98 -23.46
C ASP A 439 4.57 -2.17 -23.82
N GLY A 440 3.35 -1.88 -24.27
CA GLY A 440 2.38 -2.91 -24.68
C GLY A 440 2.74 -3.74 -25.90
N ASN A 441 3.77 -3.34 -26.66
CA ASN A 441 4.35 -4.17 -27.73
C ASN A 441 5.49 -5.05 -27.21
N GLY A 442 6.03 -4.74 -26.03
CA GLY A 442 7.20 -5.35 -25.43
C GLY A 442 8.51 -4.67 -25.78
N ASN A 443 8.44 -3.42 -26.21
CA ASN A 443 9.63 -2.60 -26.44
C ASN A 443 10.07 -1.96 -25.12
N LEU A 444 11.35 -2.11 -24.82
CA LEU A 444 12.03 -1.46 -23.72
C LEU A 444 11.95 0.06 -23.89
N GLN A 445 11.49 0.75 -22.85
CA GLN A 445 11.45 2.20 -22.80
C GLN A 445 12.79 2.79 -22.36
N ALA A 446 13.07 4.00 -22.83
CA ALA A 446 14.26 4.78 -22.49
C ALA A 446 13.95 6.29 -22.54
N GLY A 447 14.70 7.08 -21.77
CA GLY A 447 14.44 8.50 -21.56
C GLY A 447 13.39 8.77 -20.48
N TRP A 448 12.68 9.89 -20.62
CA TRP A 448 11.58 10.24 -19.73
C TRP A 448 10.43 9.24 -19.85
N PHE A 449 10.05 8.68 -18.71
CA PHE A 449 8.92 7.78 -18.59
C PHE A 449 7.99 8.32 -17.50
N GLN A 450 6.68 8.32 -17.75
CA GLN A 450 5.68 8.65 -16.75
C GLN A 450 4.81 7.41 -16.57
N ASP A 451 4.65 6.95 -15.33
CA ASP A 451 3.76 5.84 -15.04
C ASP A 451 2.28 6.26 -15.06
N GLY A 452 1.37 5.31 -14.82
CA GLY A 452 -0.07 5.57 -14.76
C GLY A 452 -0.47 6.59 -13.69
N ASN A 453 0.31 6.70 -12.61
CA ASN A 453 0.09 7.58 -11.48
C ASN A 453 0.61 9.02 -11.71
N GLY A 454 1.14 9.31 -12.90
CA GLY A 454 1.73 10.61 -13.22
C GLY A 454 3.13 10.82 -12.62
N THR A 455 3.73 9.78 -12.02
CA THR A 455 5.08 9.81 -11.48
C THR A 455 6.10 9.71 -12.59
N TRP A 456 7.03 10.66 -12.62
CA TRP A 456 8.11 10.67 -13.60
C TRP A 456 9.28 9.80 -13.14
N TYR A 457 9.84 9.06 -14.09
CA TYR A 457 11.05 8.27 -13.98
C TYR A 457 11.97 8.65 -15.14
N TYR A 458 13.26 8.36 -14.98
CA TYR A 458 14.22 8.53 -16.07
C TYR A 458 14.97 7.23 -16.32
N LEU A 459 14.75 6.68 -17.51
CA LEU A 459 15.35 5.45 -18.00
C LEU A 459 16.54 5.81 -18.87
N ASN A 460 17.69 5.15 -18.72
CA ASN A 460 18.92 5.56 -19.39
C ASN A 460 18.79 5.47 -20.93
N PRO A 461 18.86 6.59 -21.68
CA PRO A 461 18.81 6.56 -23.14
C PRO A 461 20.15 6.26 -23.81
N GLU A 462 21.25 6.20 -23.04
CA GLU A 462 22.58 6.00 -23.59
C GLU A 462 22.83 4.53 -23.96
N HIS A 463 23.45 4.31 -25.11
CA HIS A 463 23.86 2.98 -25.58
C HIS A 463 25.24 2.59 -25.03
N ASP A 464 25.43 2.73 -23.72
CA ASP A 464 26.70 2.45 -23.02
C ASP A 464 26.78 1.04 -22.40
N GLY A 465 25.76 0.20 -22.68
CA GLY A 465 25.57 -1.11 -22.07
C GLY A 465 24.52 -1.12 -20.96
N THR A 466 23.91 0.03 -20.62
CA THR A 466 22.84 0.13 -19.62
C THR A 466 21.57 0.80 -20.17
N PHE A 467 21.36 0.77 -21.48
CA PHE A 467 20.18 1.31 -22.14
C PHE A 467 18.89 0.79 -21.51
N GLY A 468 17.95 1.70 -21.20
CA GLY A 468 16.66 1.45 -20.57
C GLY A 468 16.71 1.20 -19.06
N LYS A 469 17.88 1.18 -18.43
CA LYS A 469 18.01 1.04 -16.98
C LYS A 469 17.41 2.26 -16.27
N MET A 470 16.54 2.05 -15.29
CA MET A 470 16.03 3.11 -14.43
C MET A 470 17.15 3.77 -13.63
N LEU A 471 17.21 5.10 -13.69
CA LEU A 471 18.18 5.91 -12.97
C LEU A 471 17.57 6.42 -11.66
N VAL A 472 18.44 6.58 -10.65
CA VAL A 472 18.09 7.05 -9.31
C VAL A 472 19.06 8.15 -8.88
N GLY A 473 18.69 8.94 -7.88
CA GLY A 473 19.48 10.05 -7.35
C GLY A 473 19.51 11.26 -8.28
N TRP A 474 20.52 12.11 -8.11
CA TRP A 474 20.72 13.29 -8.94
C TRP A 474 21.15 12.93 -10.36
N GLN A 475 20.39 13.39 -11.35
CA GLN A 475 20.68 13.22 -12.77
C GLN A 475 20.64 14.56 -13.50
N GLU A 476 21.61 14.80 -14.38
CA GLU A 476 21.62 15.95 -15.28
C GLU A 476 20.96 15.55 -16.62
N VAL A 477 19.85 16.19 -16.95
CA VAL A 477 19.10 15.96 -18.19
C VAL A 477 18.89 17.31 -18.89
N ASP A 478 19.40 17.44 -20.11
CA ASP A 478 19.34 18.66 -20.93
C ASP A 478 19.81 19.94 -20.20
N GLY A 479 20.82 19.82 -19.33
CA GLY A 479 21.41 20.93 -18.58
C GLY A 479 20.63 21.33 -17.32
N TYR A 480 19.64 20.54 -16.91
CA TYR A 480 18.91 20.70 -15.66
C TYR A 480 19.14 19.50 -14.74
N TRP A 481 19.17 19.74 -13.43
CA TRP A 481 19.30 18.69 -12.44
C TRP A 481 17.94 18.27 -11.90
N TYR A 482 17.72 16.97 -11.83
CA TYR A 482 16.52 16.33 -11.27
C TYR A 482 16.97 15.31 -10.22
N TYR A 483 16.13 15.09 -9.21
CA TYR A 483 16.38 14.08 -8.19
C TYR A 483 15.34 12.97 -8.29
N PHE A 484 15.81 11.74 -8.46
CA PHE A 484 14.99 10.53 -8.47
C PHE A 484 15.20 9.77 -7.17
N HIS A 485 14.12 9.25 -6.60
CA HIS A 485 14.15 8.57 -5.32
C HIS A 485 15.13 7.38 -5.33
N THR A 486 15.93 7.25 -4.28
CA THR A 486 17.01 6.25 -4.21
C THR A 486 16.69 5.08 -3.28
N VAL A 487 15.59 5.15 -2.52
CA VAL A 487 15.22 4.13 -1.55
C VAL A 487 14.15 3.22 -2.16
N SER A 488 14.26 1.93 -1.88
CA SER A 488 13.38 0.88 -2.41
C SER A 488 12.16 0.68 -1.50
N ASP A 489 11.31 1.69 -1.40
CA ASP A 489 10.09 1.74 -0.57
C ASP A 489 8.79 1.81 -1.41
N GLY A 490 8.84 1.33 -2.65
CA GLY A 490 7.74 1.49 -3.62
C GLY A 490 7.86 2.75 -4.47
N THR A 491 8.64 3.75 -4.05
CA THR A 491 8.85 4.97 -4.84
C THR A 491 10.23 5.03 -5.53
N LEU A 492 11.01 3.94 -5.53
CA LEU A 492 12.34 3.90 -6.16
C LEU A 492 12.31 4.44 -7.60
N GLY A 493 13.16 5.43 -7.90
CA GLY A 493 13.23 6.06 -9.21
C GLY A 493 12.16 7.13 -9.46
N ALA A 494 11.21 7.36 -8.55
CA ALA A 494 10.23 8.44 -8.67
C ALA A 494 10.90 9.81 -8.58
N MET A 495 10.56 10.71 -9.51
CA MET A 495 11.08 12.06 -9.55
C MET A 495 10.46 12.92 -8.45
N TYR A 496 11.29 13.66 -7.72
CA TYR A 496 10.81 14.70 -6.83
C TYR A 496 10.31 15.90 -7.65
N ALA A 497 9.13 16.42 -7.31
CA ALA A 497 8.57 17.62 -7.91
C ALA A 497 7.86 18.47 -6.86
N GLY A 498 8.12 19.79 -6.87
CA GLY A 498 7.46 20.78 -6.00
C GLY A 498 7.79 20.66 -4.51
N ARG A 499 8.75 19.81 -4.14
CA ARG A 499 9.07 19.48 -2.74
C ARG A 499 10.58 19.47 -2.49
N ARG A 500 10.97 19.25 -1.24
CA ARG A 500 12.37 19.14 -0.83
C ARG A 500 12.88 17.69 -1.01
N THR A 501 14.09 17.54 -1.56
CA THR A 501 14.79 16.26 -1.68
C THR A 501 15.33 15.81 -0.31
N PRO A 502 15.63 14.51 -0.09
CA PRO A 502 16.11 14.00 1.19
C PRO A 502 17.43 14.64 1.67
N ASP A 503 18.26 15.09 0.73
CA ASP A 503 19.52 15.80 0.99
C ASP A 503 19.36 17.33 1.11
N GLY A 504 18.12 17.82 1.16
CA GLY A 504 17.78 19.18 1.60
C GLY A 504 17.66 20.22 0.50
N TYR A 505 17.69 19.85 -0.78
CA TYR A 505 17.51 20.78 -1.91
C TYR A 505 16.04 20.93 -2.28
N GLN A 506 15.65 22.11 -2.74
CA GLN A 506 14.30 22.36 -3.23
C GLN A 506 14.25 22.14 -4.75
N VAL A 507 13.27 21.36 -5.22
CA VAL A 507 12.96 21.24 -6.65
C VAL A 507 11.65 21.96 -6.97
N LEU A 508 11.56 22.49 -8.18
CA LEU A 508 10.39 23.18 -8.73
C LEU A 508 9.26 22.17 -9.01
N ALA A 509 8.06 22.69 -9.30
CA ALA A 509 6.89 21.86 -9.63
C ALA A 509 7.09 20.93 -10.84
N ASP A 510 8.06 21.23 -11.71
CA ASP A 510 8.46 20.39 -12.84
C ASP A 510 9.68 19.51 -12.55
N GLY A 511 10.09 19.40 -11.28
CA GLY A 511 11.19 18.58 -10.80
C GLY A 511 12.59 19.14 -10.98
N ARG A 512 12.73 20.28 -11.68
CA ARG A 512 14.04 20.93 -11.85
C ARG A 512 14.54 21.50 -10.54
N TRP A 513 15.82 21.30 -10.24
CA TRP A 513 16.47 22.00 -9.13
C TRP A 513 16.44 23.52 -9.35
N ASP A 514 16.09 24.25 -8.29
CA ASP A 514 15.97 25.71 -8.29
C ASP A 514 17.32 26.46 -8.32
N GLY A 515 18.44 25.71 -8.30
CA GLY A 515 19.80 26.24 -8.30
C GLY A 515 20.25 26.83 -6.97
N GLN A 516 19.46 26.68 -5.90
CA GLN A 516 19.78 27.18 -4.56
C GLN A 516 20.46 26.09 -3.70
N PRO A 517 21.36 26.48 -2.78
CA PRO A 517 22.00 25.52 -1.88
C PRO A 517 20.98 24.85 -0.95
N ALA A 518 21.29 23.65 -0.48
CA ALA A 518 20.49 22.94 0.52
C ALA A 518 20.28 23.80 1.78
N VAL A 519 19.06 23.81 2.28
CA VAL A 519 18.70 24.54 3.51
C VAL A 519 18.82 23.55 4.67
N SER A 520 19.61 23.88 5.68
CA SER A 520 19.69 23.06 6.90
C SER A 520 18.34 23.05 7.59
N ALA A 521 17.83 21.87 7.96
CA ALA A 521 16.69 21.75 8.87
C ALA A 521 17.10 22.38 10.22
N GLU A 522 16.48 23.50 10.59
CA GLU A 522 16.52 24.08 11.94
C GLU A 522 15.35 23.57 12.78
#